data_AF-A0A386RE90-F1
#
_entry.id   AF-A0A386RE90-F1
#
_cell.length_a   1.000
_cell.length_b   1.000
_cell.length_c   1.000
_cell.angle_alpha   90.00
_cell.angle_beta   90.00
_cell.angle_gamma   90.00
#
_symmetry.space_group_name_H-M   'P 1'
#
loop_
_entity.id
_entity.type
_entity.pdbx_description
1 polymer ?
#
loop_
_entity_poly.entity_id
_entity_poly.type
_entity_poly.pdbx_seq_one_letter_code
_entity_poly.pdbx_strand_id
1 'polypeptide(L)'
;MSEEIKNQENQEETEATETNQEASTQPTQEEMAANTKKIMDDRQMILKLAESSKIADTFGKKKIVFIDKDRATKYALELTYPGSVRASDIIQQSYMSNGQYSFRTLMNEAIKDVITLPHIKDVADFWDHHTNFGEAAVAVFNFLNDVSEGTDDVAGDQE
;
A
#
# COMPACT_ATOMS: atom_id res chain seq x y z
N MET A 1 23.15 -26.41 70.43
CA MET A 1 23.19 -26.71 68.99
C MET A 1 23.10 -25.36 68.29
N SER A 2 24.16 -24.53 68.32
CA SER A 2 25.52 -24.70 67.77
C SER A 2 25.51 -24.76 66.25
N GLU A 3 25.95 -23.66 65.63
CA GLU A 3 26.77 -23.51 64.40
C GLU A 3 26.76 -22.01 64.05
N GLU A 4 27.77 -21.23 64.49
CA GLU A 4 29.06 -20.97 63.81
C GLU A 4 28.94 -19.97 62.64
N ILE A 5 29.30 -18.68 62.85
CA ILE A 5 30.60 -18.02 62.53
C ILE A 5 30.69 -17.71 61.01
N LYS A 6 30.89 -16.48 60.49
CA LYS A 6 31.90 -15.45 60.84
C LYS A 6 31.53 -14.12 60.16
N ASN A 7 31.51 -13.03 60.94
CA ASN A 7 31.67 -11.67 60.42
C ASN A 7 33.14 -11.50 60.00
N GLN A 8 33.37 -10.89 58.83
CA GLN A 8 34.69 -10.48 58.37
C GLN A 8 34.73 -8.96 58.26
N GLU A 9 35.75 -8.39 58.90
CA GLU A 9 36.04 -6.97 59.08
C GLU A 9 36.40 -6.22 57.79
N ASN A 10 36.13 -4.92 57.82
CA ASN A 10 36.87 -3.78 57.24
C ASN A 10 37.64 -3.96 55.92
N GLN A 11 37.38 -3.06 54.96
CA GLN A 11 38.29 -1.93 54.67
C GLN A 11 37.66 -0.96 53.65
N GLU A 12 37.79 0.33 53.94
CA GLU A 12 37.58 1.42 52.99
C GLU A 12 38.62 1.32 51.88
N GLU A 13 38.20 1.33 50.62
CA GLU A 13 39.05 1.74 49.51
C GLU A 13 38.24 2.67 48.60
N THR A 14 38.72 3.90 48.57
CA THR A 14 38.26 4.96 47.68
C THR A 14 38.95 4.73 46.34
N GLU A 15 38.21 4.29 45.32
CA GLU A 15 38.71 4.34 43.94
C GLU A 15 37.67 4.95 42.99
N ALA A 16 38.09 6.12 42.50
CA ALA A 16 37.84 6.70 41.19
C ALA A 16 36.49 6.44 40.50
N THR A 17 35.66 7.48 40.54
CA THR A 17 34.62 7.76 39.56
C THR A 17 35.23 7.76 38.15
N GLU A 18 35.12 6.64 37.42
CA GLU A 18 35.24 6.65 35.96
C GLU A 18 34.05 7.41 35.39
N THR A 19 34.23 8.72 35.31
CA THR A 19 33.39 9.59 34.51
C THR A 19 33.72 9.27 33.06
N ASN A 20 32.99 8.34 32.44
CA ASN A 20 32.91 8.25 30.99
C ASN A 20 32.27 9.55 30.49
N GLN A 21 33.09 10.59 30.35
CA GLN A 21 32.79 11.70 29.46
C GLN A 21 32.83 11.12 28.05
N GLU A 22 31.66 10.74 27.53
CA GLU A 22 31.44 10.86 26.09
C GLU A 22 31.81 12.30 25.75
N ALA A 23 32.99 12.47 25.14
CA ALA A 23 33.37 13.72 24.55
C ALA A 23 32.28 14.05 23.52
N SER A 24 31.37 14.96 23.89
CA SER A 24 30.52 15.63 22.92
C SER A 24 31.43 16.51 22.08
N THR A 25 32.08 15.90 21.09
CA THR A 25 32.75 16.62 20.02
C THR A 25 31.67 17.33 19.23
N GLN A 26 31.48 18.62 19.51
CA GLN A 26 30.70 19.48 18.62
C GLN A 26 31.32 19.40 17.21
N PRO A 27 30.50 19.22 16.17
CA PRO A 27 30.99 19.14 14.81
C PRO A 27 31.74 20.41 14.45
N THR A 28 32.86 20.26 13.76
CA THR A 28 33.67 21.38 13.28
C THR A 28 32.88 22.23 12.28
N GLN A 29 33.31 23.47 12.05
CA GLN A 29 32.66 24.37 11.09
C GLN A 29 32.67 23.80 9.65
N GLU A 30 33.72 23.06 9.28
CA GLU A 30 33.82 22.37 7.99
C GLU A 30 32.87 21.17 7.90
N GLU A 31 32.73 20.38 8.97
CA GLU A 31 31.75 19.29 9.05
C GLU A 31 30.31 19.82 9.01
N MET A 32 30.03 20.94 9.69
CA MET A 32 28.73 21.61 9.63
C MET A 32 28.43 22.14 8.22
N ALA A 33 29.40 22.74 7.54
CA ALA A 33 29.24 23.22 6.17
C ALA A 33 29.04 22.08 5.17
N ALA A 34 29.80 20.98 5.31
CA ALA A 34 29.66 19.78 4.48
C ALA A 34 28.30 19.10 4.70
N ASN A 35 27.84 18.99 5.95
CA ASN A 35 26.52 18.43 6.27
C ASN A 35 25.38 19.31 5.73
N THR A 36 25.50 20.64 5.87
CA THR A 36 24.52 21.57 5.30
C THR A 36 24.43 21.43 3.78
N LYS A 37 25.58 21.34 3.09
CA LYS A 37 25.62 21.11 1.65
C LYS A 37 24.95 19.78 1.26
N LYS A 38 25.25 18.70 1.98
CA LYS A 38 24.63 17.39 1.74
C LYS A 38 23.10 17.46 1.86
N ILE A 39 22.58 18.11 2.90
CA ILE A 39 21.12 18.29 3.08
C ILE A 39 20.50 19.06 1.90
N MET A 40 21.19 20.09 1.40
CA MET A 40 20.72 20.84 0.24
C MET A 40 20.72 20.00 -1.05
N ASP A 41 21.75 19.19 -1.26
CA ASP A 41 21.88 18.29 -2.40
C ASP A 41 20.80 17.19 -2.36
N ASP A 42 20.57 16.59 -1.18
CA ASP A 42 19.51 15.59 -0.97
C ASP A 42 18.12 16.20 -1.26
N ARG A 43 17.86 17.42 -0.81
CA ARG A 43 16.60 18.13 -1.09
C ARG A 43 16.40 18.36 -2.59
N GLN A 44 17.44 18.80 -3.30
CA GLN A 44 17.39 18.99 -4.75
C GLN A 44 17.15 17.68 -5.49
N MET A 45 17.80 16.60 -5.05
CA MET A 45 17.58 15.25 -5.60
C MET A 45 16.13 14.80 -5.42
N ILE A 46 15.57 14.94 -4.21
CA ILE A 46 14.18 14.58 -3.91
C ILE A 46 13.21 15.36 -4.81
N LEU A 47 13.41 16.67 -4.97
CA LEU A 47 12.55 17.50 -5.83
C LEU A 47 12.63 17.10 -7.30
N LYS A 48 13.83 16.82 -7.81
CA LYS A 48 14.02 16.32 -9.18
C LYS A 48 13.33 14.98 -9.37
N LEU A 49 13.50 14.05 -8.42
CA LEU A 49 12.86 12.74 -8.48
C LEU A 49 11.35 12.88 -8.49
N ALA A 50 10.77 13.67 -7.58
CA ALA A 50 9.32 13.89 -7.50
C ALA A 50 8.72 14.47 -8.79
N GLU A 51 9.45 15.36 -9.48
CA GLU A 51 9.00 15.88 -10.78
C GLU A 51 9.16 14.83 -11.89
N SER A 52 10.32 14.17 -11.94
CA SER A 52 10.65 13.20 -12.99
C SER A 52 9.87 11.87 -12.88
N SER A 53 9.36 11.54 -11.69
CA SER A 53 8.59 10.32 -11.44
C SER A 53 7.09 10.49 -11.64
N LYS A 54 6.62 11.68 -12.08
CA LYS A 54 5.20 11.88 -12.41
C LYS A 54 4.81 10.98 -13.58
N ILE A 55 3.74 10.23 -13.39
CA ILE A 55 3.07 9.48 -14.45
C ILE A 55 1.85 10.28 -14.95
N ALA A 56 1.28 9.86 -16.08
CA ALA A 56 0.00 10.39 -16.53
C ALA A 56 -1.10 10.18 -15.48
N ASP A 57 -2.05 11.11 -15.41
CA ASP A 57 -3.22 10.96 -14.55
C ASP A 57 -4.05 9.75 -15.02
N THR A 58 -4.22 8.78 -14.12
CA THR A 58 -4.97 7.55 -14.37
C THR A 58 -6.43 7.68 -13.96
N PHE A 59 -6.84 8.77 -13.30
CA PHE A 59 -8.22 9.02 -12.95
C PHE A 59 -9.11 9.00 -14.20
N GLY A 60 -10.22 8.26 -14.11
CA GLY A 60 -11.14 8.13 -15.24
C GLY A 60 -10.70 7.15 -16.33
N LYS A 61 -9.52 6.49 -16.21
CA LYS A 61 -9.13 5.38 -17.10
C LYS A 61 -10.23 4.33 -17.10
N LYS A 62 -10.69 3.92 -18.28
CA LYS A 62 -11.77 2.94 -18.43
C LYS A 62 -11.25 1.58 -18.86
N LYS A 63 -11.96 0.52 -18.49
CA LYS A 63 -11.73 -0.85 -18.96
C LYS A 63 -13.05 -1.61 -19.04
N ILE A 64 -13.30 -2.27 -20.16
CA ILE A 64 -14.42 -3.21 -20.28
C ILE A 64 -13.91 -4.60 -19.92
N VAL A 65 -14.59 -5.26 -18.98
CA VAL A 65 -14.32 -6.65 -18.63
C VAL A 65 -15.54 -7.48 -18.98
N PHE A 66 -15.32 -8.60 -19.66
CA PHE A 66 -16.38 -9.57 -19.93
C PHE A 66 -16.23 -10.72 -18.94
N ILE A 67 -17.36 -11.11 -18.37
CA ILE A 67 -17.49 -12.17 -17.38
C ILE A 67 -18.21 -13.34 -18.03
N ASP A 68 -17.77 -14.56 -17.71
CA ASP A 68 -18.38 -15.79 -18.23
C ASP A 68 -18.32 -15.90 -19.77
N LYS A 69 -17.22 -15.42 -20.37
CA LYS A 69 -17.05 -15.15 -21.81
C LYS A 69 -17.50 -16.28 -22.75
N ASP A 70 -17.30 -17.53 -22.36
CA ASP A 70 -17.55 -18.72 -23.19
C ASP A 70 -18.94 -19.32 -23.00
N ARG A 71 -19.81 -18.68 -22.19
CA ARG A 71 -21.16 -19.17 -21.89
C ARG A 71 -22.23 -18.24 -22.40
N ALA A 72 -23.45 -18.78 -22.53
CA ALA A 72 -24.63 -18.00 -22.91
C ALA A 72 -25.00 -16.92 -21.87
N THR A 73 -24.52 -17.08 -20.64
CA THR A 73 -24.69 -16.17 -19.50
C THR A 73 -23.68 -15.02 -19.47
N LYS A 74 -22.83 -14.87 -20.50
CA LYS A 74 -21.83 -13.81 -20.57
C LYS A 74 -22.44 -12.42 -20.39
N TYR A 75 -21.72 -11.56 -19.67
CA TYR A 75 -22.06 -10.15 -19.50
C TYR A 75 -20.79 -9.30 -19.44
N ALA A 76 -20.94 -7.99 -19.47
CA ALA A 76 -19.83 -7.06 -19.41
C ALA A 76 -20.01 -6.03 -18.30
N LEU A 77 -18.89 -5.58 -17.74
CA LEU A 77 -18.82 -4.45 -16.81
C LEU A 77 -17.87 -3.39 -17.38
N GLU A 78 -18.31 -2.13 -17.42
CA GLU A 78 -17.42 -0.98 -17.63
C GLU A 78 -16.88 -0.53 -16.28
N LEU A 79 -15.56 -0.62 -16.14
CA LEU A 79 -14.83 -0.17 -14.96
C LEU A 79 -14.19 1.19 -15.25
N THR A 80 -14.26 2.10 -14.29
CA THR A 80 -13.59 3.41 -14.31
C THR A 80 -12.66 3.51 -13.11
N TYR A 81 -11.40 3.90 -13.33
CA TYR A 81 -10.41 4.00 -12.27
C TYR A 81 -10.72 5.24 -11.40
N PRO A 82 -10.95 5.07 -10.08
CA PRO A 82 -11.43 6.16 -9.23
C PRO A 82 -10.30 7.09 -8.73
N GLY A 83 -9.07 6.87 -9.19
CA GLY A 83 -7.86 7.51 -8.68
C GLY A 83 -7.18 6.69 -7.57
N SER A 84 -5.87 6.88 -7.41
CA SER A 84 -5.03 5.98 -6.60
C SER A 84 -5.39 5.95 -5.12
N VAL A 85 -5.80 7.08 -4.54
CA VAL A 85 -6.22 7.14 -3.12
C VAL A 85 -7.49 6.32 -2.91
N ARG A 86 -8.53 6.56 -3.73
CA ARG A 86 -9.79 5.83 -3.61
C ARG A 86 -9.62 4.34 -3.93
N ALA A 87 -8.81 3.99 -4.93
CA ALA A 87 -8.47 2.60 -5.23
C ALA A 87 -7.80 1.91 -4.03
N SER A 88 -6.82 2.57 -3.41
CA SER A 88 -6.15 2.06 -2.20
C SER A 88 -7.12 1.87 -1.03
N ASP A 89 -8.02 2.83 -0.79
CA ASP A 89 -9.02 2.74 0.28
C ASP A 89 -9.92 1.52 0.09
N ILE A 90 -10.40 1.27 -1.13
CA ILE A 90 -11.25 0.13 -1.46
C ILE A 90 -10.52 -1.20 -1.18
N ILE A 91 -9.26 -1.31 -1.61
CA ILE A 91 -8.44 -2.51 -1.39
C ILE A 91 -8.18 -2.72 0.10
N GLN A 92 -7.83 -1.66 0.84
CA GLN A 92 -7.56 -1.73 2.27
C GLN A 92 -8.81 -2.11 3.08
N GLN A 93 -9.97 -1.53 2.77
CA GLN A 93 -11.24 -1.87 3.42
C GLN A 93 -11.64 -3.33 3.18
N SER A 94 -11.21 -3.89 2.04
CA SER A 94 -11.45 -5.29 1.69
C SER A 94 -10.48 -6.24 2.38
N TYR A 95 -9.38 -5.76 2.97
CA TYR A 95 -8.36 -6.60 3.58
C TYR A 95 -8.81 -7.15 4.94
N MET A 96 -8.76 -8.47 5.08
CA MET A 96 -9.18 -9.19 6.28
C MET A 96 -7.98 -9.59 7.15
N SER A 97 -8.24 -9.86 8.43
CA SER A 97 -7.22 -10.24 9.41
C SER A 97 -6.47 -11.54 9.08
N ASN A 98 -7.05 -12.40 8.25
CA ASN A 98 -6.43 -13.65 7.79
C ASN A 98 -5.50 -13.45 6.57
N GLY A 99 -5.24 -12.20 6.15
CA GLY A 99 -4.38 -11.88 5.02
C GLY A 99 -5.04 -12.03 3.65
N GLN A 100 -6.36 -12.26 3.59
CA GLN A 100 -7.12 -12.36 2.34
C GLN A 100 -7.98 -11.11 2.12
N TYR A 101 -8.52 -10.97 0.90
CA TYR A 101 -9.45 -9.91 0.55
C TYR A 101 -10.89 -10.43 0.53
N SER A 102 -11.80 -9.71 1.19
CA SER A 102 -13.25 -9.93 1.11
C SER A 102 -13.77 -9.40 -0.22
N PHE A 103 -14.07 -10.31 -1.16
CA PHE A 103 -14.70 -9.93 -2.43
C PHE A 103 -16.08 -9.31 -2.24
N ARG A 104 -16.81 -9.68 -1.19
CA ARG A 104 -18.07 -9.01 -0.84
C ARG A 104 -17.84 -7.54 -0.51
N THR A 105 -16.84 -7.23 0.32
CA THR A 105 -16.53 -5.84 0.68
C THR A 105 -16.02 -5.06 -0.52
N LEU A 106 -15.11 -5.67 -1.29
CA LEU A 106 -14.57 -5.10 -2.53
C LEU A 106 -15.68 -4.68 -3.49
N MET A 107 -16.60 -5.59 -3.79
CA MET A 107 -17.67 -5.32 -4.75
C MET A 107 -18.68 -4.31 -4.23
N ASN A 108 -18.98 -4.30 -2.92
CA ASN A 108 -19.87 -3.29 -2.33
C ASN A 108 -19.31 -1.87 -2.43
N GLU A 109 -17.98 -1.72 -2.33
CA GLU A 109 -17.35 -0.43 -2.59
C GLU A 109 -17.26 -0.13 -4.08
N ALA A 110 -16.90 -1.13 -4.90
CA ALA A 110 -16.70 -0.96 -6.33
C ALA A 110 -17.97 -0.54 -7.09
N ILE A 111 -19.17 -1.00 -6.69
CA ILE A 111 -20.42 -0.59 -7.36
C ILE A 111 -20.76 0.90 -7.20
N LYS A 112 -20.08 1.62 -6.28
CA LYS A 112 -20.35 3.04 -6.02
C LYS A 112 -19.72 3.94 -7.09
N ASP A 113 -18.50 3.65 -7.49
CA ASP A 113 -17.67 4.53 -8.33
C ASP A 113 -16.70 3.82 -9.29
N VAL A 114 -16.48 2.51 -9.13
CA VAL A 114 -15.60 1.72 -10.02
C VAL A 114 -16.40 1.06 -11.14
N ILE A 115 -17.47 0.34 -10.82
CA ILE A 115 -18.35 -0.30 -11.80
C ILE A 115 -19.35 0.74 -12.28
N THR A 116 -19.05 1.35 -13.41
CA THR A 116 -19.83 2.46 -13.97
C THR A 116 -20.99 2.00 -14.85
N LEU A 117 -20.85 0.85 -15.53
CA LEU A 117 -21.95 0.22 -16.27
C LEU A 117 -21.91 -1.32 -16.13
N PRO A 118 -23.06 -1.99 -15.96
CA PRO A 118 -24.37 -1.40 -15.65
C PRO A 118 -24.35 -0.72 -14.26
N HIS A 119 -25.31 0.17 -14.01
CA HIS A 119 -25.44 0.79 -12.69
C HIS A 119 -26.06 -0.22 -11.72
N ILE A 120 -25.22 -0.78 -10.85
CA ILE A 120 -25.60 -1.80 -9.87
C ILE A 120 -25.93 -1.09 -8.54
N LYS A 121 -27.15 -1.28 -8.04
CA LYS A 121 -27.61 -0.66 -6.77
C LYS A 121 -27.26 -1.50 -5.55
N ASP A 122 -27.29 -2.82 -5.71
CA ASP A 122 -27.02 -3.78 -4.65
C ASP A 122 -26.27 -4.99 -5.22
N VAL A 123 -25.22 -5.42 -4.51
CA VAL A 123 -24.37 -6.52 -4.93
C VAL A 123 -25.10 -7.85 -4.87
N ALA A 124 -25.89 -8.10 -3.82
CA ALA A 124 -26.58 -9.39 -3.69
C ALA A 124 -27.65 -9.53 -4.78
N ASP A 125 -28.50 -8.52 -4.94
CA ASP A 125 -29.57 -8.52 -5.95
C ASP A 125 -29.04 -8.73 -7.37
N PHE A 126 -27.95 -8.06 -7.74
CA PHE A 126 -27.38 -8.20 -9.08
C PHE A 126 -26.82 -9.60 -9.32
N TRP A 127 -25.99 -10.12 -8.40
CA TRP A 127 -25.33 -11.43 -8.59
C TRP A 127 -26.18 -12.64 -8.20
N ASP A 128 -27.33 -12.45 -7.55
CA ASP A 128 -28.37 -13.48 -7.46
C ASP A 128 -28.99 -13.79 -8.84
N HIS A 129 -28.83 -12.87 -9.81
CA HIS A 129 -29.33 -13.00 -11.19
C HIS A 129 -28.21 -13.09 -12.25
N HIS A 130 -26.93 -12.99 -11.86
CA HIS A 130 -25.78 -13.05 -12.78
C HIS A 130 -24.72 -14.04 -12.28
N THR A 131 -24.18 -14.85 -13.18
CA THR A 131 -23.17 -15.85 -12.85
C THR A 131 -21.80 -15.23 -12.52
N ASN A 132 -20.91 -16.06 -11.96
CA ASN A 132 -19.49 -15.77 -11.79
C ASN A 132 -19.15 -14.48 -11.01
N PHE A 133 -19.78 -14.28 -9.86
CA PHE A 133 -19.41 -13.21 -8.90
C PHE A 133 -17.90 -13.16 -8.61
N GLY A 134 -17.25 -14.31 -8.42
CA GLY A 134 -15.82 -14.39 -8.14
C GLY A 134 -14.95 -13.90 -9.29
N GLU A 135 -15.32 -14.19 -10.54
CA GLU A 135 -14.61 -13.71 -11.73
C GLU A 135 -14.71 -12.19 -11.85
N ALA A 136 -15.91 -11.64 -11.64
CA ALA A 136 -16.12 -10.19 -11.61
C ALA A 136 -15.29 -9.51 -10.52
N ALA A 137 -15.27 -10.08 -9.30
CA ALA A 137 -14.49 -9.55 -8.20
C ALA A 137 -12.98 -9.57 -8.46
N VAL A 138 -12.46 -10.64 -9.06
CA VAL A 138 -11.05 -10.72 -9.47
C VAL A 138 -10.73 -9.69 -10.55
N ALA A 139 -11.62 -9.50 -11.53
CA ALA A 139 -11.42 -8.50 -12.57
C ALA A 139 -11.36 -7.07 -12.01
N VAL A 140 -12.25 -6.73 -11.07
CA VAL A 140 -12.24 -5.45 -10.36
C VAL A 140 -10.98 -5.30 -9.50
N PHE A 141 -10.61 -6.32 -8.72
CA PHE A 141 -9.41 -6.31 -7.89
C PHE A 141 -8.15 -6.05 -8.72
N ASN A 142 -8.01 -6.77 -9.85
CA ASN A 142 -6.88 -6.60 -10.74
C ASN A 142 -6.87 -5.22 -11.38
N PHE A 143 -8.03 -4.71 -11.80
CA PHE A 143 -8.14 -3.37 -12.38
C PHE A 143 -7.71 -2.27 -11.40
N LEU A 144 -8.05 -2.39 -10.12
CA LEU A 144 -7.65 -1.42 -9.10
C LEU A 144 -6.15 -1.47 -8.75
N ASN A 145 -5.52 -2.63 -8.90
CA ASN A 145 -4.09 -2.83 -8.66
C ASN A 145 -3.21 -2.62 -9.91
N ASP A 146 -3.82 -2.57 -11.09
CA ASP A 146 -3.12 -2.36 -12.35
C ASP A 146 -2.89 -0.86 -12.61
N VAL A 147 -1.74 -0.38 -12.11
CA VAL A 147 -1.29 1.00 -12.30
C VAL A 147 -0.51 1.20 -13.61
N SER A 148 -0.46 0.20 -14.50
CA SER A 148 0.23 0.34 -15.78
C SER A 148 -0.56 1.23 -16.75
N GLU A 149 0.13 2.05 -17.54
CA GLU A 149 -0.46 2.62 -18.76
C GLU A 149 -0.97 1.43 -19.58
N GLY A 150 -2.28 1.42 -19.88
CA GLY A 150 -2.86 0.29 -20.59
C GLY A 150 -2.19 0.16 -21.95
N THR A 151 -1.32 -0.84 -22.10
CA THR A 151 -1.24 -1.52 -23.39
C THR A 151 -2.57 -2.24 -23.51
N ASP A 152 -3.48 -1.59 -24.21
CA ASP A 152 -4.69 -2.21 -24.71
C ASP A 152 -4.30 -3.48 -25.45
N ASP A 153 -4.43 -4.63 -24.78
CA ASP A 153 -4.69 -5.91 -25.46
C ASP A 153 -6.09 -5.81 -26.07
N VAL A 154 -6.23 -4.94 -27.08
CA VAL A 154 -7.20 -5.14 -28.15
C VAL A 154 -6.64 -6.31 -28.95
N ALA A 155 -6.88 -7.51 -28.42
CA ALA A 155 -7.04 -8.68 -29.26
C ALA A 155 -8.27 -8.39 -30.13
N GLY A 156 -8.01 -7.73 -31.25
CA GLY A 156 -8.94 -7.69 -32.36
C GLY A 156 -9.08 -9.10 -32.88
N ASP A 157 -10.09 -9.82 -32.41
CA ASP A 157 -10.65 -10.93 -33.16
C ASP A 157 -11.38 -10.33 -34.37
N GLN A 158 -10.60 -10.02 -35.40
CA GLN A 158 -11.05 -10.15 -36.77
C GLN A 158 -10.82 -11.61 -37.16
N GLU A 159 -11.89 -12.38 -37.26
CA GLU A 159 -12.16 -13.31 -38.37
C GLU A 159 -13.63 -13.73 -38.39
#